data_AF-A0A0B2SCW7-F1
#
_entry.id   AF-A0A0B2SCW7-F1
#
_cell.length_a   1.000
_cell.length_b   1.000
_cell.length_c   1.000
_cell.angle_alpha   90.00
_cell.angle_beta   90.00
_cell.angle_gamma   90.00
#
_symmetry.space_group_name_H-M   'P 1'
#
loop_
_entity.id
_entity.type
_entity.pdbx_description
1 polymer ?
#
loop_
_entity_poly.entity_id
_entity_poly.type
_entity_poly.pdbx_seq_one_letter_code
_entity_poly.pdbx_strand_id
1 'polypeptide(L)'
;MGTIVLVFQPTEEGGAGAKKILDVGALDNVIGIFRLHVKPEIPVGEVSSRSGPLLAASGVFEAIIRGKGGHATLPQLSMDPIIMGATNVIIRLQNLVSREADSLHPQDLLEGLNSQYQDILARNSPWSSGLGSHA
;
A
#
# COMPACT_ATOMS: atom_id res chain seq x y z
N MET A 1 1.90 -19.79 -39.54
CA MET A 1 2.21 -18.38 -39.21
C MET A 1 1.74 -18.13 -37.79
N GLY A 2 2.50 -17.38 -36.99
CA GLY A 2 2.10 -16.99 -35.64
C GLY A 2 1.34 -15.66 -35.63
N THR A 3 0.66 -15.37 -34.52
CA THR A 3 -0.04 -14.10 -34.28
C THR A 3 0.74 -13.29 -33.25
N ILE A 4 0.95 -12.00 -33.52
CA ILE A 4 1.48 -11.05 -32.54
C ILE A 4 0.31 -10.18 -32.06
N VAL A 5 0.11 -10.13 -30.75
CA VAL A 5 -0.88 -9.27 -30.10
C VAL A 5 -0.14 -8.14 -29.41
N LEU A 6 -0.46 -6.89 -29.75
CA LEU A 6 0.08 -5.71 -29.08
C LEU A 6 -0.92 -5.23 -28.03
N VAL A 7 -0.48 -5.15 -26.78
CA VAL A 7 -1.33 -4.79 -25.64
C VAL A 7 -0.85 -3.48 -25.05
N PHE A 8 -1.71 -2.46 -25.08
CA PHE A 8 -1.46 -1.16 -24.48
C PHE A 8 -2.25 -1.07 -23.18
N GLN A 9 -1.58 -1.38 -22.06
CA GLN A 9 -2.21 -1.36 -20.73
C GLN A 9 -2.34 0.08 -20.19
N PRO A 10 -3.55 0.55 -19.85
CA PRO A 10 -3.73 1.76 -19.06
C PRO A 10 -3.57 1.48 -17.56
N THR A 11 -3.32 2.52 -16.76
CA THR A 11 -3.44 2.46 -15.29
C THR A 11 -2.59 1.35 -14.64
N GLU A 12 -1.30 1.29 -15.01
CA GLU A 12 -0.35 0.36 -14.41
C GLU A 12 -0.08 0.71 -12.93
N GLU A 13 0.25 1.97 -12.66
CA GLU A 13 0.52 2.52 -11.31
C GLU A 13 -0.64 2.29 -10.31
N GLY A 14 -1.89 2.25 -10.81
CA GLY A 14 -3.07 2.02 -9.99
C GLY A 14 -3.41 0.55 -9.74
N GLY A 15 -2.62 -0.39 -10.26
CA GLY A 15 -2.74 -1.84 -10.03
C GLY A 15 -3.94 -2.54 -10.71
N ALA A 16 -4.85 -1.82 -11.36
CA ALA A 16 -6.09 -2.39 -11.89
C ALA A 16 -6.07 -2.67 -13.41
N GLY A 17 -5.13 -2.09 -14.15
CA GLY A 17 -5.11 -2.12 -15.62
C GLY A 17 -5.02 -3.53 -16.22
N ALA A 18 -4.05 -4.32 -15.76
CA ALA A 18 -3.81 -5.67 -16.24
C ALA A 18 -5.02 -6.59 -16.00
N LYS A 19 -5.68 -6.47 -14.84
CA LYS A 19 -6.88 -7.27 -14.54
C LYS A 19 -7.99 -7.01 -15.55
N LYS A 20 -8.23 -5.74 -15.92
CA LYS A 20 -9.27 -5.41 -16.91
C LYS A 20 -8.95 -5.99 -18.29
N ILE A 21 -7.68 -6.04 -18.68
CA ILE A 21 -7.26 -6.68 -19.94
C ILE A 21 -7.56 -8.18 -19.93
N LEU A 22 -7.32 -8.85 -18.80
CA LEU A 22 -7.65 -10.27 -18.63
C LEU A 22 -9.17 -10.49 -18.65
N ASP A 23 -9.93 -9.65 -17.95
CA ASP A 23 -11.38 -9.80 -17.83
C ASP A 23 -12.11 -9.70 -19.19
N VAL A 24 -11.53 -9.00 -20.17
CA VAL A 24 -12.10 -8.90 -21.54
C VAL A 24 -11.60 -10.00 -22.49
N GLY A 25 -10.82 -10.97 -22.00
CA GLY A 25 -10.32 -12.11 -22.78
C GLY A 25 -9.24 -11.76 -23.81
N ALA A 26 -8.58 -10.61 -23.67
CA ALA A 26 -7.60 -10.14 -24.66
C ALA A 26 -6.38 -11.06 -24.80
N LEU A 27 -6.14 -11.94 -23.81
CA LEU A 27 -4.98 -12.85 -23.76
C LEU A 27 -5.37 -14.33 -23.89
N ASP A 28 -6.63 -14.68 -24.13
CA ASP A 28 -7.11 -16.07 -24.07
C ASP A 28 -6.39 -17.03 -25.03
N ASN A 29 -5.93 -16.51 -26.17
CA ASN A 29 -5.22 -17.28 -27.20
C ASN A 29 -3.71 -16.99 -27.24
N VAL A 30 -3.16 -16.32 -26.21
CA VAL A 30 -1.74 -15.94 -26.14
C VAL A 30 -0.94 -17.01 -25.39
N ILE A 31 0.06 -17.60 -26.07
CA ILE A 31 0.90 -18.68 -25.53
C ILE A 31 2.15 -18.16 -24.80
N GLY A 32 2.44 -16.87 -24.89
CA GLY A 32 3.61 -16.25 -24.27
C GLY A 32 3.50 -14.73 -24.32
N ILE A 33 3.97 -14.07 -23.26
CA ILE A 33 3.91 -12.62 -23.11
C ILE A 33 5.29 -12.06 -22.78
N PHE A 34 5.63 -10.93 -23.41
CA PHE A 34 6.81 -10.16 -23.10
C PHE A 34 6.38 -8.80 -22.56
N ARG A 35 7.07 -8.33 -21.52
CA ARG A 35 6.90 -6.99 -20.95
C ARG A 35 8.26 -6.32 -20.86
N LEU A 36 8.30 -5.03 -21.17
CA LEU A 36 9.48 -4.20 -21.06
C LEU A 36 9.20 -3.06 -20.08
N HIS A 37 10.22 -2.69 -19.31
CA HIS A 37 10.19 -1.53 -18.44
C HIS A 37 11.56 -0.86 -18.53
N VAL A 38 11.59 0.45 -18.73
CA VAL A 38 12.83 1.21 -18.80
C VAL A 38 13.31 1.48 -17.38
N LYS A 39 14.55 1.07 -17.07
CA LYS A 39 15.17 1.29 -15.77
C LYS A 39 16.40 2.20 -15.92
N PRO A 40 16.44 3.37 -15.28
CA PRO A 40 17.58 4.30 -15.37
C PRO A 40 18.91 3.70 -14.91
N GLU A 41 18.87 2.68 -14.04
CA GLU A 41 20.06 2.04 -13.47
C GLU A 41 20.74 1.06 -14.45
N ILE A 42 20.08 0.71 -15.56
CA ILE A 42 20.63 -0.21 -16.58
C ILE A 42 21.26 0.63 -17.70
N PRO A 43 22.52 0.37 -18.08
CA PRO A 43 23.18 1.09 -19.17
C PRO A 43 22.40 1.02 -20.49
N VAL A 44 22.44 2.11 -21.26
CA VAL A 44 21.80 2.17 -22.58
C VAL A 44 22.39 1.11 -23.50
N GLY A 45 21.51 0.35 -24.17
CA GLY A 45 21.89 -0.76 -25.06
C GLY A 45 21.94 -2.11 -24.36
N GLU A 46 21.75 -2.16 -23.04
CA GLU A 46 21.67 -3.40 -22.28
C GLU A 46 20.22 -3.80 -21.95
N VAL A 47 19.98 -5.11 -21.88
CA VAL A 47 18.72 -5.70 -21.45
C VAL A 47 19.03 -6.72 -20.36
N SER A 48 18.40 -6.55 -19.20
CA SER A 48 18.53 -7.47 -18.07
C SER A 48 17.24 -8.25 -17.84
N SER A 49 17.37 -9.54 -17.52
CA SER A 49 16.25 -10.43 -17.18
C SER A 49 16.70 -11.52 -16.21
N ARG A 50 15.75 -12.18 -15.57
CA ARG A 50 15.98 -13.32 -14.67
C ARG A 50 14.86 -14.33 -14.83
N SER A 51 15.20 -15.62 -14.72
CA SER A 51 14.21 -16.70 -14.63
C SER A 51 13.54 -16.72 -13.26
N GLY A 52 12.25 -17.00 -13.22
CA GLY A 52 11.45 -16.99 -11.99
C GLY A 52 10.94 -15.59 -11.61
N PRO A 53 10.45 -15.41 -10.37
CA PRO A 53 9.94 -14.11 -9.90
C PRO A 53 10.99 -13.00 -10.11
N LEU A 54 10.58 -11.79 -10.48
CA LEU A 54 11.49 -10.64 -10.66
C LEU A 54 11.15 -9.46 -9.74
N LEU A 55 9.86 -9.26 -9.47
CA LEU A 55 9.35 -8.17 -8.63
C LEU A 55 8.52 -8.75 -7.48
N ALA A 56 8.37 -8.00 -6.40
CA ALA A 56 7.51 -8.35 -5.28
C ALA A 56 6.02 -8.12 -5.62
N ALA A 57 5.14 -8.91 -5.02
CA ALA A 57 3.71 -8.59 -4.99
C ALA A 57 3.49 -7.38 -4.08
N SER A 58 2.57 -6.49 -4.46
CA SER A 58 2.19 -5.31 -3.68
C SER A 58 0.69 -5.29 -3.46
N GLY A 59 0.27 -4.75 -2.32
CA GLY A 59 -1.12 -4.60 -1.93
C GLY A 59 -1.28 -3.45 -0.95
N VAL A 60 -2.47 -2.85 -0.94
CA VAL A 60 -2.82 -1.76 -0.03
C VAL A 60 -4.07 -2.18 0.73
N PHE A 61 -4.13 -1.87 2.02
CA PHE A 61 -5.31 -2.08 2.85
C PHE A 61 -5.65 -0.81 3.63
N GLU A 62 -6.91 -0.68 4.01
CA GLU A 62 -7.41 0.37 4.88
C GLU A 62 -7.93 -0.25 6.18
N ALA A 63 -7.52 0.32 7.31
CA ALA A 63 -7.97 -0.12 8.63
C ALA A 63 -8.64 1.06 9.36
N ILE A 64 -9.90 0.89 9.75
CA ILE A 64 -10.65 1.90 10.49
C ILE A 64 -10.67 1.53 11.98
N ILE A 65 -10.04 2.37 12.80
CA ILE A 65 -9.96 2.19 14.24
C ILE A 65 -10.99 3.09 14.93
N ARG A 66 -11.90 2.49 15.70
CA ARG A 66 -12.97 3.20 16.40
C ARG A 66 -12.75 3.15 17.91
N GLY A 67 -12.71 4.32 18.53
CA GLY A 67 -12.62 4.47 19.97
C GLY A 67 -13.97 4.84 20.59
N LYS A 68 -13.93 5.22 21.87
CA LYS A 68 -15.06 5.72 22.63
C LYS A 68 -14.67 7.06 23.25
N GLY A 69 -15.36 8.13 22.87
CA GLY A 69 -15.15 9.45 23.49
C GLY A 69 -15.51 9.46 24.97
N GLY A 70 -14.95 10.40 25.72
CA GLY A 70 -15.24 10.62 27.13
C GLY A 70 -14.78 11.99 27.59
N HIS A 71 -15.15 12.37 28.82
CA HIS A 71 -14.74 13.65 29.40
C HIS A 71 -13.21 13.68 29.51
N ALA A 72 -12.55 14.77 29.09
CA ALA A 72 -11.09 14.86 29.04
C ALA A 72 -10.41 14.64 30.40
N THR A 73 -11.11 14.96 31.49
CA THR A 73 -10.65 14.75 32.88
C THR A 73 -10.94 13.36 33.44
N LEU A 74 -11.66 12.50 32.70
CA LEU A 74 -12.02 11.12 33.09
C LEU A 74 -11.57 10.11 32.01
N PRO A 75 -10.27 10.01 31.72
CA PRO A 75 -9.74 9.16 30.65
C PRO A 75 -10.07 7.66 30.85
N GLN A 76 -10.28 7.21 32.08
CA GLN A 76 -10.70 5.84 32.38
C GLN A 76 -12.10 5.47 31.84
N LEU A 77 -12.89 6.46 31.39
CA LEU A 77 -14.21 6.25 30.79
C LEU A 77 -14.20 6.35 29.26
N SER A 78 -13.07 6.77 28.67
CA SER A 78 -12.85 6.82 27.23
C SER A 78 -12.01 5.63 26.74
N MET A 79 -12.06 5.39 25.43
CA MET A 79 -11.11 4.53 24.72
C MET A 79 -10.49 5.38 23.61
N ASP A 80 -9.25 5.77 23.80
CA ASP A 80 -8.51 6.60 22.85
C ASP A 80 -8.08 5.75 21.63
N PRO A 81 -8.66 5.99 20.43
CA PRO A 81 -8.32 5.22 19.24
C PRO A 81 -6.89 5.49 18.74
N ILE A 82 -6.31 6.63 19.07
CA ILE A 82 -4.94 7.01 18.65
C ILE A 82 -3.94 6.16 19.41
N ILE A 83 -3.98 6.24 20.74
CA ILE A 83 -2.99 5.58 21.60
C ILE A 83 -3.17 4.06 21.58
N MET A 84 -4.39 3.57 21.75
CA MET A 84 -4.62 2.11 21.87
C MET A 84 -4.61 1.41 20.52
N GLY A 85 -5.18 2.04 19.50
CA GLY A 85 -5.36 1.41 18.20
C GLY A 85 -4.22 1.71 17.25
N ALA A 86 -4.09 2.97 16.81
CA ALA A 86 -3.16 3.31 15.73
C ALA A 86 -1.71 2.97 16.08
N THR A 87 -1.25 3.37 17.27
CA THR A 87 0.13 3.11 17.70
C THR A 87 0.44 1.61 17.82
N ASN A 88 -0.44 0.84 18.47
CA ASN A 88 -0.20 -0.59 18.67
C ASN A 88 -0.27 -1.36 17.35
N VAL A 89 -1.22 -1.01 16.46
CA VAL A 89 -1.31 -1.60 15.12
C VAL A 89 -0.03 -1.33 14.33
N ILE A 90 0.45 -0.08 14.32
CA ILE A 90 1.69 0.28 13.62
C ILE A 90 2.88 -0.52 14.16
N ILE A 91 3.07 -0.56 15.48
CA ILE A 91 4.17 -1.33 16.10
C ILE A 91 4.07 -2.82 15.77
N ARG A 92 2.86 -3.38 15.78
CA ARG A 92 2.66 -4.81 15.46
C ARG A 92 2.95 -5.12 14.00
N LEU A 93 2.55 -4.26 13.07
CA LEU A 93 2.86 -4.41 11.65
C LEU A 93 4.37 -4.34 11.39
N GLN A 94 5.10 -3.44 12.09
CA GLN A 94 6.56 -3.38 12.00
C GLN A 94 7.23 -4.64 12.56
N ASN A 95 6.71 -5.21 13.65
CA ASN A 95 7.23 -6.46 14.21
C ASN A 95 6.96 -7.66 13.30
N LEU A 96 5.79 -7.73 12.66
CA LEU A 96 5.45 -8.79 11.72
C LEU A 96 6.53 -8.90 10.62
N VAL A 97 6.89 -7.78 10.01
CA VAL A 97 7.89 -7.72 8.93
C VAL A 97 9.30 -8.00 9.42
N SER A 98 9.66 -7.47 10.59
CA SER A 98 11.04 -7.53 11.06
C SER A 98 11.39 -8.81 11.82
N ARG A 99 10.40 -9.55 12.35
CA ARG A 99 10.62 -10.65 13.28
C ARG A 99 9.86 -11.94 12.97
N GLU A 100 8.70 -11.85 12.33
CA GLU A 100 7.84 -13.02 12.09
C GLU A 100 7.87 -13.49 10.63
N ALA A 101 8.16 -12.57 9.70
CA ALA A 101 8.38 -12.86 8.29
C ALA A 101 9.67 -13.66 8.06
N ASP A 102 9.61 -14.62 7.12
CA ASP A 102 10.79 -15.33 6.64
C ASP A 102 11.79 -14.33 6.02
N SER A 103 13.00 -14.27 6.55
CA SER A 103 14.05 -13.35 6.13
C SER A 103 14.56 -13.63 4.72
N LEU A 104 14.31 -14.81 4.18
CA LEU A 104 14.62 -15.15 2.79
C LEU A 104 13.56 -14.64 1.80
N HIS A 105 12.41 -14.18 2.30
CA HIS A 105 11.36 -13.59 1.50
C HIS A 105 11.32 -12.06 1.69
N PRO A 106 11.76 -11.25 0.71
CA PRO A 106 11.73 -9.80 0.85
C PRO A 106 10.28 -9.31 1.02
N GLN A 107 10.06 -8.50 2.05
CA GLN A 107 8.78 -7.90 2.42
C GLN A 107 9.03 -6.46 2.86
N ASP A 108 8.37 -5.50 2.22
CA ASP A 108 8.48 -4.08 2.53
C ASP A 108 7.09 -3.51 2.84
N LEU A 109 6.98 -2.75 3.94
CA LEU A 109 5.72 -2.21 4.47
C LEU A 109 5.82 -0.70 4.80
N LEU A 110 6.89 -0.05 4.33
CA LEU A 110 7.44 1.15 4.96
C LEU A 110 6.86 2.49 4.48
N GLU A 111 6.39 2.60 3.24
CA GLU A 111 6.10 3.93 2.68
C GLU A 111 4.75 4.53 3.15
N GLY A 112 3.72 3.69 3.35
CA GLY A 112 2.37 4.17 3.70
C GLY A 112 2.13 4.47 5.19
N LEU A 113 2.79 3.75 6.09
CA LEU A 113 2.47 3.80 7.53
C LEU A 113 2.87 5.14 8.18
N ASN A 114 3.98 5.75 7.75
CA ASN A 114 4.46 7.00 8.34
C ASN A 114 3.60 8.21 7.93
N SER A 115 3.13 8.24 6.67
CA SER A 115 2.23 9.29 6.19
C SER A 115 0.85 9.19 6.85
N GLN A 116 0.30 7.96 6.99
CA GLN A 116 -0.97 7.73 7.68
C GLN A 116 -0.91 8.08 9.17
N TYR A 117 0.22 7.81 9.85
CA TYR A 117 0.40 8.21 11.26
C TYR A 117 0.29 9.73 11.43
N GLN A 118 0.91 10.52 10.55
CA GLN A 118 0.83 11.98 10.61
C GLN A 118 -0.58 12.50 10.29
N ASP A 119 -1.31 11.89 9.35
CA ASP A 119 -2.70 12.26 9.06
C ASP A 119 -3.65 11.91 10.23
N ILE A 120 -3.47 10.75 10.87
CA ILE A 120 -4.23 10.37 12.07
C ILE A 120 -3.99 11.35 13.22
N LEU A 121 -2.75 11.81 13.43
CA LEU A 121 -2.44 12.82 14.44
C LEU A 121 -3.05 14.18 14.10
N ALA A 122 -3.02 14.59 12.83
CA ALA A 122 -3.59 15.86 12.38
C ALA A 122 -5.12 15.91 12.55
N ARG A 123 -5.82 14.84 12.16
CA ARG A 123 -7.30 14.76 12.25
C ARG A 123 -7.84 14.63 13.67
N ASN A 124 -7.06 14.08 14.59
CA ASN A 124 -7.46 13.88 15.97
C ASN A 124 -6.76 14.84 16.94
N SER A 125 -6.10 15.88 16.43
CA SER A 125 -5.49 16.92 17.25
C SER A 125 -6.58 17.66 18.06
N PRO A 126 -6.43 17.80 19.38
CA PRO A 126 -7.35 18.54 20.25
C PRO A 126 -7.57 20.01 19.84
N TRP A 127 -6.69 20.55 18.98
CA TRP A 127 -6.72 21.93 18.52
C TRP A 127 -7.60 22.17 17.29
N SER A 128 -8.12 21.11 16.66
CA SER A 128 -8.94 21.22 15.44
C SER A 128 -10.41 21.62 15.70
N SER A 129 -10.89 21.51 16.94
CA SER A 129 -12.29 21.78 17.30
C SER A 129 -12.51 23.10 18.07
N GLY A 130 -11.57 24.04 18.00
CA GLY A 130 -11.55 25.25 18.86
C GLY A 130 -11.82 26.61 18.22
N LEU A 131 -11.99 26.71 16.90
CA LEU A 131 -12.22 28.01 16.23
C LEU A 131 -13.60 28.03 15.55
N GLY A 132 -14.65 28.20 16.36
CA GLY A 132 -16.00 28.29 15.84
C GLY A 132 -17.07 28.52 16.89
N SER A 133 -16.97 29.59 17.69
CA SER A 133 -18.10 30.44 18.13
C SER A 133 -17.69 31.34 19.29
N HIS A 134 -17.96 32.65 19.13
CA HIS A 134 -17.87 33.77 20.11
C HIS A 134 -16.72 34.77 19.88
N ALA A 135 -16.86 35.60 18.85
CA ALA A 135 -16.88 37.07 18.86
C ALA A 135 -16.97 37.58 17.42
#